data_AF-A0A916S6I9-F1
#
_entry.id   AF-A0A916S6I9-F1
#
_cell.length_a   1.000
_cell.length_b   1.000
_cell.length_c   1.000
_cell.angle_alpha   90.00
_cell.angle_beta   90.00
_cell.angle_gamma   90.00
#
_symmetry.space_group_name_H-M   'P 1'
#
loop_
_entity.id
_entity.type
_entity.pdbx_description
1 polymer ?
#
loop_
_entity_poly.entity_id
_entity_poly.type
_entity_poly.pdbx_seq_one_letter_code
_entity_poly.pdbx_strand_id
1 'polypeptide(L)' 'MARYYRYRLPPWARKCLIIAERVTLPILIFQLIRTILIPTTLDVLLTLFFAGIFVAFYLKWI' A
#
# COMPACT_ATOMS: atom_id res chain seq x y z
N MET A 1 14.22 1.61 13.96
CA MET A 1 14.84 2.85 13.47
C MET A 1 13.99 3.64 12.43
N ALA A 2 12.72 3.32 12.14
CA ALA A 2 11.96 3.99 11.07
C ALA A 2 11.26 5.32 11.48
N ARG A 3 11.03 5.54 12.78
CA ARG A 3 10.34 6.74 13.30
C ARG A 3 11.10 8.05 13.01
N TYR A 4 12.42 7.99 12.84
CA TYR A 4 13.29 9.16 12.64
C TYR A 4 13.28 9.73 11.22
N TYR A 5 12.87 8.95 10.21
CA TYR A 5 12.85 9.43 8.81
C TYR A 5 11.65 10.35 8.53
N ARG A 6 10.53 10.10 9.23
CA ARG A 6 9.25 10.80 9.00
C ARG A 6 9.26 12.28 9.35
N TYR A 7 10.19 12.73 10.19
CA TYR A 7 10.36 14.14 10.55
C TYR A 7 11.31 14.90 9.62
N ARG A 8 12.24 14.23 8.93
CA ARG A 8 13.08 14.86 7.89
C ARG A 8 12.43 14.88 6.50
N LEU A 9 11.32 14.15 6.31
CA LEU A 9 10.65 14.12 5.02
C LEU A 9 9.99 15.48 4.71
N PRO A 10 10.22 16.04 3.51
CA PRO A 10 9.58 17.26 3.04
C PRO A 10 8.04 17.13 3.06
N PRO A 11 7.32 18.24 3.23
CA PRO A 11 5.86 18.24 3.39
C PRO A 11 5.12 17.62 2.19
N TRP A 12 5.69 17.67 0.98
CA TRP A 12 5.16 16.99 -0.20
C TRP A 12 5.12 15.47 -0.01
N ALA A 13 6.18 14.90 0.57
CA ALA A 13 6.34 13.45 0.65
C ALA A 13 5.36 12.89 1.67
N ARG A 14 5.16 13.61 2.79
CA ARG A 14 4.10 13.31 3.76
C ARG A 14 2.72 13.31 3.12
N LYS A 15 2.41 14.28 2.25
CA LYS A 15 1.14 14.31 1.51
C LYS A 15 1.00 13.10 0.58
N CYS A 16 2.04 12.76 -0.17
CA CYS A 16 2.04 11.57 -1.03
C CYS A 16 1.82 10.27 -0.23
N LEU A 17 2.43 10.13 0.95
CA LEU A 17 2.20 8.97 1.81
C LEU A 17 0.73 8.88 2.29
N ILE A 18 0.15 10.00 2.72
CA ILE A 18 -1.25 10.06 3.17
C ILE A 18 -2.22 9.75 2.02
N ILE A 19 -1.95 10.28 0.83
CA ILE A 19 -2.75 10.01 -0.37
C ILE A 19 -2.61 8.54 -0.77
N ALA A 20 -1.38 8.00 -0.77
CA ALA A 20 -1.14 6.58 -1.03
C ALA A 20 -1.90 5.71 -0.04
N GLU A 21 -1.83 5.98 1.26
CA GLU A 21 -2.58 5.25 2.29
C GLU A 21 -4.10 5.24 2.02
N ARG A 22 -4.66 6.40 1.67
CA ARG A 22 -6.09 6.56 1.34
C ARG A 22 -6.49 5.82 0.06
N VAL A 23 -5.64 5.81 -0.95
CA VAL A 23 -5.93 5.24 -2.29
C VAL A 23 -5.62 3.74 -2.33
N THR A 24 -4.70 3.25 -1.50
CA THR A 24 -4.33 1.82 -1.50
C THR A 24 -5.47 0.95 -0.97
N LEU A 25 -6.27 1.44 -0.02
CA LEU A 25 -7.43 0.72 0.51
C LEU A 25 -8.48 0.36 -0.57
N PRO A 26 -9.04 1.32 -1.33
CA PRO A 26 -10.01 0.98 -2.38
C PRO A 26 -9.37 0.12 -3.48
N ILE A 27 -8.10 0.35 -3.85
CA ILE A 27 -7.40 -0.49 -4.83
C ILE A 27 -7.31 -1.94 -4.36
N LEU A 28 -6.91 -2.18 -3.11
CA LEU A 28 -6.85 -3.52 -2.52
C LEU A 28 -8.20 -4.21 -2.52
N ILE A 29 -9.28 -3.47 -2.21
CA ILE A 29 -10.65 -4.02 -2.22
C ILE A 29 -11.07 -4.43 -3.64
N PHE A 30 -10.87 -3.56 -4.63
CA PHE A 30 -11.17 -3.89 -6.03
C PHE A 30 -10.34 -5.07 -6.53
N GLN A 31 -9.06 -5.11 -6.16
CA GLN A 31 -8.13 -6.16 -6.53
C GLN A 31 -8.50 -7.52 -5.87
N LEU A 32 -8.95 -7.50 -4.61
CA LEU A 32 -9.49 -8.68 -3.92
C LEU A 32 -10.77 -9.19 -4.58
N ILE A 33 -11.71 -8.30 -4.91
CA ILE A 33 -12.95 -8.67 -5.61
C ILE A 33 -12.63 -9.31 -6.96
N ARG A 34 -11.69 -8.74 -7.74
CA ARG A 34 -11.25 -9.32 -9.01
C ARG A 34 -10.61 -10.70 -8.82
N THR A 35 -9.81 -10.86 -7.78
CA THR A 35 -9.15 -12.13 -7.44
C THR A 35 -10.15 -13.21 -7.06
N ILE A 36 -11.24 -12.87 -6.37
CA ILE A 36 -12.30 -13.82 -5.99
C ILE A 36 -13.15 -14.24 -7.20
N LEU A 37 -13.45 -13.31 -8.11
CA LEU A 37 -14.29 -13.58 -9.28
C LEU A 37 -13.55 -14.32 -10.39
N ILE A 38 -12.30 -13.96 -10.67
CA ILE A 38 -11.47 -14.55 -11.71
C ILE A 38 -10.05 -14.74 -11.14
N PRO A 39 -9.82 -15.84 -10.39
CA PRO A 39 -8.51 -16.07 -9.80
C PRO A 39 -7.51 -16.41 -10.90
N THR A 40 -6.63 -15.46 -11.22
CA THR A 40 -5.40 -15.76 -11.96
C THR A 40 -4.22 -15.80 -11.00
N THR A 41 -3.26 -16.69 -11.25
CA THR A 41 -2.03 -16.79 -10.45
C THR A 41 -1.24 -15.49 -10.45
N LEU A 42 -1.28 -14.74 -11.56
CA LEU A 42 -0.67 -13.42 -11.66
C LEU A 42 -1.39 -12.39 -10.79
N ASP A 43 -2.72 -12.42 -10.73
CA ASP A 43 -3.52 -11.53 -9.88
C ASP A 43 -3.23 -11.72 -8.39
N VAL A 44 -3.15 -12.97 -7.93
CA VAL A 44 -2.85 -13.27 -6.53
C VAL A 44 -1.46 -12.76 -6.14
N LEU A 45 -0.46 -12.96 -7.02
CA LEU A 45 0.91 -12.50 -6.80
C LEU A 45 1.00 -10.96 -6.76
N LEU A 46 0.29 -10.29 -7.67
CA LEU A 46 0.22 -8.82 -7.70
C LEU A 46 -0.49 -8.26 -6.46
N THR A 47 -1.59 -8.89 -6.04
CA THR A 47 -2.35 -8.50 -4.85
C THR A 47 -1.51 -8.64 -3.58
N LEU A 48 -0.74 -9.74 -3.46
CA LEU A 48 0.17 -9.98 -2.35
C LEU A 48 1.29 -8.94 -2.30
N PHE A 49 1.84 -8.56 -3.46
CA PHE A 49 2.87 -7.52 -3.55
C PHE A 49 2.34 -6.14 -3.10
N PHE A 50 1.17 -5.73 -3.59
CA PHE A 50 0.53 -4.49 -3.16
C PHE A 50 0.14 -4.50 -1.68
N ALA A 51 -0.33 -5.65 -1.16
CA ALA A 51 -0.61 -5.83 0.26
C ALA A 51 0.67 -5.70 1.11
N GLY A 52 1.79 -6.27 0.67
CA GLY A 52 3.08 -6.14 1.34
C GLY A 52 3.56 -4.70 1.41
N ILE A 53 3.43 -3.94 0.32
CA ILE A 53 3.71 -2.50 0.30
C ILE A 53 2.78 -1.77 1.27
N PHE A 54 1.47 -2.03 1.22
CA PHE A 54 0.49 -1.41 2.13
C PHE A 54 0.84 -1.65 3.60
N VAL A 55 1.24 -2.87 3.95
CA VAL A 55 1.67 -3.24 5.30
C VAL A 55 2.95 -2.50 5.70
N ALA A 56 3.91 -2.33 4.79
CA ALA A 56 5.12 -1.54 5.04
C ALA A 56 4.80 -0.06 5.33
N PHE A 57 3.83 0.52 4.61
CA PHE A 57 3.29 1.85 4.89
C PHE A 57 2.56 1.89 6.25
N TYR A 58 1.72 0.90 6.56
CA TYR A 58 0.96 0.83 7.81
C TYR A 58 1.86 0.70 9.06
N LEU A 59 2.89 -0.14 8.98
CA LEU A 59 3.92 -0.30 10.01
C LEU A 59 4.85 0.92 10.15
N LYS A 60 4.68 1.95 9.30
CA LYS A 60 5.56 3.14 9.23
C LYS A 60 7.03 2.76 9.04
N TRP A 61 7.27 1.65 8.33
CA TRP A 61 8.63 1.28 7.91
C TRP A 61 9.15 2.22 6.82
N ILE A 62 8.21 2.81 6.07
CA ILE A 62 8.37 3.94 5.14
C ILE A 62 7.73 5.19 5.76
#